data_AF-A0A821TWZ2-F1
#
_entry.id   AF-A0A821TWZ2-F1
#
_cell.length_a   1.000
_cell.length_b   1.000
_cell.length_c   1.000
_cell.angle_alpha   90.00
_cell.angle_beta   90.00
_cell.angle_gamma   90.00
#
_symmetry.space_group_name_H-M   'P 1'
#
loop_
_entity.id
_entity.type
_entity.pdbx_description
1 polymer ?
#
loop_
_entity_poly.entity_id
_entity_poly.type
_entity_poly.pdbx_seq_one_letter_code
_entity_poly.pdbx_strand_id
1 'polypeptide(L)'
;MVKHYLLQKRKFAWLEESLSKTEHESISELPEVKFDTIKASSDDNEGKNTIFNQAFEQLHENAHVIFRLSNERLWRATYLEMHSIDQGGPYRDSITAICSDICSTRLSLFILCPNGQTNTGLNRDCWIPNIFPPNKPISNKFKKQYQFIGQLMGMAIRKKHYLNLKFPILLWKQLVGEDITMKDIEAIDIQSFA
;
A
#
# COMPACT_ATOMS: atom_id res chain seq x y z
N MET A 1 29.95 0.21 11.66
CA MET A 1 29.65 0.01 13.09
C MET A 1 28.33 -0.76 13.17
N VAL A 2 28.38 -2.08 13.40
CA VAL A 2 27.22 -2.98 13.34
C VAL A 2 26.38 -2.76 14.58
N LYS A 3 25.25 -2.05 14.46
CA LYS A 3 24.21 -2.08 15.51
C LYS A 3 23.56 -3.46 15.46
N HIS A 4 24.15 -4.41 16.18
CA HIS A 4 23.51 -5.70 16.42
C HIS A 4 22.19 -5.45 17.13
N TYR A 5 21.09 -5.80 16.46
CA TYR A 5 19.73 -5.75 16.98
C TYR A 5 19.57 -6.77 18.13
N LEU A 6 20.06 -6.41 19.32
CA LEU A 6 20.06 -7.23 20.54
C LEU A 6 18.67 -7.80 20.89
N LEU A 7 17.58 -7.18 20.41
CA LEU A 7 16.20 -7.60 20.65
C LEU A 7 15.50 -8.17 19.42
N GLN A 8 16.16 -8.35 18.28
CA GLN A 8 15.52 -8.84 17.05
C GLN A 8 14.84 -10.18 17.29
N LYS A 9 15.57 -11.16 17.83
CA LYS A 9 15.01 -12.49 18.09
C LYS A 9 13.76 -12.45 18.98
N ARG A 10 13.76 -11.63 20.03
CA ARG A 10 12.60 -11.47 20.93
C ARG A 10 11.44 -10.74 20.28
N LYS A 11 11.70 -9.62 19.59
CA LYS A 11 10.67 -8.85 18.88
C LYS A 11 10.00 -9.68 17.78
N PHE A 12 10.79 -10.40 16.99
CA PHE A 12 10.28 -11.29 15.96
C PHE A 12 9.49 -12.46 16.57
N ALA A 13 9.92 -13.02 17.70
CA ALA A 13 9.15 -14.07 18.38
C ALA A 13 7.74 -13.59 18.78
N TRP A 14 7.62 -12.40 19.38
CA TRP A 14 6.31 -11.82 19.72
C TRP A 14 5.48 -11.47 18.49
N LEU A 15 6.12 -10.97 17.43
CA LEU A 15 5.44 -10.71 16.17
C LEU A 15 4.86 -12.01 15.59
N GLU A 16 5.68 -13.04 15.41
CA GLU A 16 5.26 -14.34 14.87
C GLU A 16 4.16 -14.98 15.74
N GLU A 17 4.26 -14.89 17.07
CA GLU A 17 3.20 -15.33 17.99
C GLU A 17 1.89 -14.57 17.76
N SER A 18 1.95 -13.24 17.63
CA SER A 18 0.78 -12.41 17.34
C SER A 18 0.17 -12.74 15.97
N LEU A 19 1.02 -12.95 14.96
CA LEU A 19 0.57 -13.31 13.61
C LEU A 19 -0.16 -14.65 13.62
N SER A 20 0.40 -15.66 14.29
CA SER A 20 -0.22 -16.99 14.44
C SER A 20 -1.54 -16.95 15.20
N LYS A 21 -1.62 -16.23 16.34
CA LYS A 21 -2.86 -16.12 17.13
C LYS A 21 -4.02 -15.42 16.39
N THR A 22 -3.69 -14.62 15.38
CA THR A 22 -4.66 -13.86 14.60
C THR A 22 -4.81 -14.38 13.17
N GLU A 23 -4.21 -15.53 12.87
CA GLU A 23 -4.34 -16.20 11.59
C GLU A 23 -5.71 -16.86 11.47
N HIS A 24 -6.30 -16.77 10.29
CA HIS A 24 -7.52 -17.49 9.92
C HIS A 24 -7.14 -18.75 9.12
N GLU A 25 -7.94 -19.79 9.27
CA GLU A 25 -7.77 -21.06 8.56
C GLU A 25 -7.80 -20.87 7.04
N SER A 26 -7.07 -21.72 6.33
CA SER A 26 -7.06 -21.70 4.87
C SER A 26 -8.42 -22.12 4.33
N ILE A 27 -8.88 -21.41 3.31
CA ILE A 27 -10.10 -21.77 2.58
C ILE A 27 -9.76 -22.47 1.26
N SER A 28 -10.63 -23.38 0.81
CA SER A 28 -10.47 -24.11 -0.45
C SER A 28 -10.71 -23.20 -1.66
N GLU A 29 -11.75 -22.37 -1.60
CA GLU A 29 -12.13 -21.46 -2.66
C GLU A 29 -11.77 -20.03 -2.28
N LEU A 30 -10.67 -19.53 -2.87
CA LEU A 30 -10.27 -18.14 -2.72
C LEU A 30 -11.23 -17.20 -3.45
N PRO A 31 -11.45 -15.98 -2.91
CA PRO A 31 -12.24 -14.97 -3.60
C PRO A 31 -11.61 -14.65 -4.96
N GLU A 32 -12.45 -14.55 -5.99
CA GLU A 32 -12.02 -14.10 -7.31
C GLU A 32 -12.05 -12.57 -7.36
N VAL A 33 -10.97 -11.97 -7.85
CA VAL A 33 -10.86 -10.53 -8.08
C VAL A 33 -10.63 -10.31 -9.56
N LYS A 34 -11.58 -9.64 -10.19
CA LYS A 34 -11.55 -9.37 -11.63
C LYS A 34 -10.93 -8.00 -11.88
N PHE A 35 -10.01 -7.95 -12.84
CA PHE A 35 -9.29 -6.75 -13.22
C PHE A 35 -9.52 -6.45 -14.71
N ASP A 36 -10.14 -5.32 -14.99
CA ASP A 36 -10.33 -4.76 -16.33
C ASP A 36 -9.16 -3.83 -16.63
N THR A 37 -8.18 -4.32 -17.41
CA THR A 37 -6.97 -3.55 -17.76
C THR A 37 -7.23 -2.45 -18.78
N ILE A 38 -8.26 -2.61 -19.62
CA ILE A 38 -8.66 -1.62 -20.61
C ILE A 38 -9.26 -0.42 -19.90
N LYS A 39 -10.21 -0.64 -18.98
CA LYS A 39 -10.70 0.43 -18.10
C LYS A 39 -9.59 1.02 -17.26
N ALA A 40 -8.71 0.20 -16.70
CA ALA A 40 -7.57 0.68 -15.92
C ALA A 40 -6.51 1.42 -16.76
N SER A 41 -6.57 1.39 -18.08
CA SER A 41 -5.69 2.20 -18.95
C SER A 41 -6.35 3.53 -19.33
N SER A 42 -7.68 3.64 -19.22
CA SER A 42 -8.38 4.91 -19.36
C SER A 42 -8.07 5.84 -18.19
N ASP A 43 -7.86 7.13 -18.50
CA ASP A 43 -7.78 8.18 -17.48
C ASP A 43 -9.18 8.75 -17.27
N ASP A 44 -9.79 8.42 -16.14
CA ASP A 44 -11.12 8.90 -15.74
C ASP A 44 -11.05 10.12 -14.82
N ASN A 45 -9.87 10.75 -14.66
CA ASN A 45 -9.54 11.89 -13.78
C ASN A 45 -9.80 11.68 -12.27
N GLU A 46 -10.70 10.77 -11.90
CA GLU A 46 -11.08 10.45 -10.52
C GLU A 46 -10.40 9.17 -10.01
N GLY A 47 -9.67 8.46 -10.88
CA GLY A 47 -8.95 7.24 -10.57
C GLY A 47 -9.86 6.05 -10.30
N LYS A 48 -11.17 6.12 -10.56
CA LYS A 48 -12.14 5.06 -10.20
C LYS A 48 -11.84 3.75 -10.92
N ASN A 49 -11.32 3.83 -12.13
CA ASN A 49 -11.00 2.68 -12.96
C ASN A 49 -9.63 2.05 -12.68
N THR A 50 -8.80 2.63 -11.80
CA THR A 50 -7.48 2.08 -11.44
C THR A 50 -7.58 0.64 -10.92
N ILE A 51 -6.51 -0.14 -11.08
CA ILE A 51 -6.41 -1.50 -10.53
C ILE A 51 -6.55 -1.46 -9.01
N PHE A 52 -6.01 -0.43 -8.35
CA PHE A 52 -6.24 -0.18 -6.92
C PHE A 52 -7.74 -0.12 -6.58
N ASN A 53 -8.51 0.73 -7.28
CA ASN A 53 -9.93 0.88 -6.97
C ASN A 53 -10.73 -0.37 -7.33
N GLN A 54 -10.40 -1.04 -8.42
CA GLN A 54 -11.02 -2.33 -8.76
C GLN A 54 -10.79 -3.39 -7.67
N ALA A 55 -9.58 -3.47 -7.10
CA ALA A 55 -9.29 -4.33 -5.95
C ALA A 55 -10.03 -3.87 -4.70
N PHE A 56 -10.03 -2.57 -4.41
CA PHE A 56 -10.69 -1.98 -3.25
C PHE A 56 -12.19 -2.31 -3.23
N GLU A 57 -12.91 -2.05 -4.31
CA GLU A 57 -14.36 -2.29 -4.39
C GLU A 57 -14.71 -3.79 -4.18
N GLN A 58 -13.82 -4.72 -4.55
CA GLN A 58 -14.04 -6.17 -4.41
C GLN A 58 -13.57 -6.75 -3.07
N LEU A 59 -12.55 -6.17 -2.43
CA LEU A 59 -11.89 -6.78 -1.27
C LEU A 59 -12.10 -6.03 0.06
N HIS A 60 -12.32 -4.71 0.05
CA HIS A 60 -12.14 -3.89 1.26
C HIS A 60 -13.05 -4.28 2.43
N GLU A 61 -14.28 -4.72 2.17
CA GLU A 61 -15.23 -5.11 3.22
C GLU A 61 -14.73 -6.32 4.02
N ASN A 62 -14.18 -7.31 3.31
CA ASN A 62 -13.71 -8.57 3.88
C ASN A 62 -12.18 -8.66 4.04
N ALA A 63 -11.45 -7.59 3.71
CA ALA A 63 -9.99 -7.54 3.75
C ALA A 63 -9.42 -7.95 5.11
N HIS A 64 -10.11 -7.60 6.20
CA HIS A 64 -9.72 -7.98 7.55
C HIS A 64 -9.70 -9.50 7.77
N VAL A 65 -10.56 -10.27 7.13
CA VAL A 65 -10.55 -11.75 7.17
C VAL A 65 -9.59 -12.29 6.12
N ILE A 66 -9.77 -11.88 4.86
CA ILE A 66 -9.05 -12.41 3.70
C ILE A 66 -7.53 -12.25 3.90
N PHE A 67 -7.06 -11.09 4.37
CA PHE A 67 -5.63 -10.82 4.51
C PHE A 67 -4.96 -11.52 5.71
N ARG A 68 -5.74 -12.29 6.48
CA ARG A 68 -5.26 -13.10 7.60
C ARG A 68 -5.38 -14.60 7.36
N LEU A 69 -5.88 -15.03 6.19
CA LEU A 69 -5.92 -16.46 5.81
C LEU A 69 -4.50 -17.04 5.74
N SER A 70 -4.31 -18.30 6.11
CA SER A 70 -3.01 -18.98 6.04
C SER A 70 -2.58 -19.37 4.61
N ASN A 71 -3.48 -19.30 3.62
CA ASN A 71 -3.18 -19.59 2.20
C ASN A 71 -1.97 -18.80 1.67
N GLU A 72 -1.21 -19.38 0.72
CA GLU A 72 -0.11 -18.66 0.05
C GLU A 72 -0.57 -17.46 -0.79
N ARG A 73 -1.76 -17.59 -1.40
CA ARG A 73 -2.45 -16.54 -2.16
C ARG A 73 -3.75 -16.21 -1.47
N LEU A 74 -4.15 -14.95 -1.53
CA LEU A 74 -5.30 -14.45 -0.79
C LEU A 74 -6.52 -14.16 -1.68
N TRP A 75 -6.30 -14.06 -2.99
CA TRP A 75 -7.34 -14.00 -4.00
C TRP A 75 -6.85 -14.64 -5.30
N ARG A 76 -7.80 -15.04 -6.14
CA ARG A 76 -7.53 -15.42 -7.53
C ARG A 76 -7.70 -14.18 -8.41
N ALA A 77 -6.61 -13.66 -8.95
CA ALA A 77 -6.65 -12.53 -9.87
C ALA A 77 -6.99 -13.01 -11.28
N THR A 78 -8.05 -12.45 -11.86
CA THR A 78 -8.53 -12.74 -13.22
C THR A 78 -8.53 -11.45 -14.02
N TYR A 79 -7.68 -11.35 -15.04
CA TYR A 79 -7.63 -10.18 -15.92
C TYR A 79 -8.61 -10.37 -17.09
N LEU A 80 -9.56 -9.44 -17.25
CA LEU A 80 -10.55 -9.52 -18.32
C LEU A 80 -9.88 -9.35 -19.67
N GLU A 81 -10.32 -10.14 -20.66
CA GLU A 81 -9.90 -10.10 -22.07
C GLU A 81 -8.40 -10.36 -22.33
N MET A 82 -7.57 -10.51 -21.29
CA MET A 82 -6.19 -10.95 -21.39
C MET A 82 -6.11 -12.48 -21.35
N HIS A 83 -5.74 -13.09 -22.46
CA HIS A 83 -5.58 -14.55 -22.60
C HIS A 83 -4.19 -15.04 -22.14
N SER A 84 -3.52 -14.30 -21.26
CA SER A 84 -2.13 -14.57 -20.90
C SER A 84 -2.02 -15.80 -20.01
N ILE A 85 -1.32 -16.83 -20.50
CA ILE A 85 -0.92 -18.03 -19.76
C ILE A 85 0.51 -17.79 -19.23
N ASP A 86 0.73 -16.78 -18.39
CA ASP A 86 2.08 -16.44 -17.94
C ASP A 86 2.39 -16.96 -16.53
N GLN A 87 3.54 -17.66 -16.43
CA GLN A 87 4.06 -18.34 -15.24
C GLN A 87 4.73 -17.38 -14.22
N GLY A 88 4.17 -16.18 -14.02
CA GLY A 88 4.54 -15.21 -12.97
C GLY A 88 3.51 -15.08 -11.84
N GLY A 89 2.29 -15.59 -12.06
CA GLY A 89 1.20 -15.61 -11.10
C GLY A 89 0.42 -14.29 -11.06
N PRO A 90 -0.78 -14.22 -11.68
CA PRO A 90 -1.65 -13.04 -11.71
C PRO A 90 -1.86 -12.32 -10.36
N TYR A 91 -1.76 -13.07 -9.26
CA TYR A 91 -1.80 -12.55 -7.90
C TYR A 91 -0.69 -11.52 -7.62
N ARG A 92 0.58 -11.83 -7.91
CA ARG A 92 1.71 -10.93 -7.63
C ARG A 92 1.69 -9.71 -8.55
N ASP A 93 1.29 -9.90 -9.79
CA ASP A 93 1.13 -8.82 -10.78
C ASP A 93 0.05 -7.85 -10.31
N SER A 94 -1.06 -8.36 -9.78
CA SER A 94 -2.12 -7.50 -9.24
C SER A 94 -1.62 -6.65 -8.07
N ILE A 95 -0.84 -7.21 -7.13
CA ILE A 95 -0.23 -6.43 -6.03
C ILE A 95 0.70 -5.34 -6.56
N THR A 96 1.51 -5.67 -7.57
CA THR A 96 2.46 -4.73 -8.18
C THR A 96 1.73 -3.57 -8.85
N ALA A 97 0.67 -3.87 -9.62
CA ALA A 97 -0.17 -2.86 -10.26
C ALA A 97 -0.91 -1.98 -9.22
N ILE A 98 -1.43 -2.57 -8.14
CA ILE A 98 -2.04 -1.84 -7.02
C ILE A 98 -1.03 -0.85 -6.42
N CYS A 99 0.21 -1.29 -6.15
CA CYS A 99 1.26 -0.41 -5.62
C CYS A 99 1.62 0.71 -6.60
N SER A 100 1.68 0.40 -7.90
CA SER A 100 1.94 1.38 -8.94
C SER A 100 0.86 2.46 -8.98
N ASP A 101 -0.42 2.09 -8.87
CA ASP A 101 -1.51 3.08 -8.83
C ASP A 101 -1.44 3.94 -7.56
N ILE A 102 -1.12 3.36 -6.39
CA ILE A 102 -0.93 4.10 -5.13
C ILE A 102 0.17 5.16 -5.25
N CYS A 103 1.28 4.82 -5.93
CA CYS A 103 2.41 5.71 -6.18
C CYS A 103 2.30 6.39 -7.57
N SER A 104 1.12 6.90 -7.91
CA SER A 104 0.86 7.62 -9.17
C SER A 104 -0.05 8.82 -8.95
N THR A 105 -0.11 9.71 -9.95
CA THR A 105 -1.03 10.86 -9.95
C THR A 105 -2.49 10.46 -10.22
N ARG A 106 -2.76 9.18 -10.48
CA ARG A 106 -4.09 8.66 -10.84
C ARG A 106 -5.03 8.57 -9.65
N LEU A 107 -4.49 8.50 -8.44
CA LEU A 107 -5.27 8.42 -7.20
C LEU A 107 -5.05 9.68 -6.37
N SER A 108 -6.13 10.35 -5.97
CA SER A 108 -6.07 11.50 -5.04
C SER A 108 -5.79 11.10 -3.58
N LEU A 109 -5.12 9.96 -3.35
CA LEU A 109 -4.75 9.45 -2.02
C LEU A 109 -3.36 9.90 -1.61
N PHE A 110 -2.39 9.89 -2.53
CA PHE A 110 -1.03 10.32 -2.23
C PHE A 110 -0.59 11.35 -3.25
N ILE A 111 0.33 12.21 -2.84
CA ILE A 111 0.96 13.19 -3.71
C ILE A 111 2.47 12.96 -3.71
N LEU A 112 3.12 13.26 -4.82
CA LEU A 112 4.57 13.25 -4.91
C LEU A 112 5.14 14.27 -3.91
N CYS A 113 6.22 13.92 -3.20
CA CYS A 113 6.89 14.84 -2.28
C CYS A 113 7.20 16.19 -2.96
N PRO A 114 7.14 17.33 -2.26
CA PRO A 114 7.51 18.64 -2.81
C PRO A 114 8.88 18.66 -3.52
N ASN A 115 9.87 17.98 -2.94
CA ASN A 115 11.18 17.73 -3.54
C ASN A 115 11.10 17.04 -4.91
N GLY A 116 10.17 16.10 -5.09
CA GLY A 116 9.92 15.45 -6.38
C GLY A 116 9.26 16.36 -7.40
N GLN A 117 8.35 17.23 -6.97
CA GLN A 117 7.67 18.20 -7.85
C GLN A 117 8.64 19.26 -8.37
N THR A 118 9.56 19.71 -7.53
CA THR A 118 10.58 20.71 -7.87
C THR A 118 11.87 20.10 -8.41
N ASN A 119 11.96 18.76 -8.39
CA ASN A 119 13.14 17.99 -8.73
C ASN A 119 14.42 18.40 -7.94
N THR A 120 14.25 18.80 -6.67
CA THR A 120 15.33 19.21 -5.76
C THR A 120 15.36 18.35 -4.50
N GLY A 121 16.49 18.27 -3.80
CA GLY A 121 16.58 17.56 -2.52
C GLY A 121 16.47 16.03 -2.58
N LEU A 122 16.11 15.43 -1.43
CA LEU A 122 15.95 13.97 -1.24
C LEU A 122 14.51 13.51 -1.49
N ASN A 123 14.29 12.18 -1.54
CA ASN A 123 12.96 11.56 -1.63
C ASN A 123 12.12 12.02 -2.83
N ARG A 124 12.77 12.38 -3.95
CA ARG A 124 12.12 12.92 -5.16
C ARG A 124 11.13 11.95 -5.82
N ASP A 125 11.28 10.65 -5.59
CA ASP A 125 10.40 9.61 -6.12
C ASP A 125 9.43 9.05 -5.05
N CYS A 126 9.40 9.65 -3.86
CA CYS A 126 8.55 9.23 -2.76
C CYS A 126 7.22 9.99 -2.75
N TRP A 127 6.22 9.37 -2.13
CA TRP A 127 4.85 9.81 -2.05
C TRP A 127 4.43 10.02 -0.59
N ILE A 128 3.67 11.07 -0.32
CA ILE A 128 3.13 11.40 0.99
C ILE A 128 1.59 11.42 0.93
N PRO A 129 0.89 11.13 2.04
CA PRO A 129 -0.57 11.24 2.08
C PRO A 129 -1.04 12.61 1.59
N ASN A 130 -2.12 12.60 0.81
CA ASN A 130 -2.69 13.83 0.28
C ASN A 130 -3.22 14.73 1.41
N ILE A 131 -3.02 16.04 1.26
CA ILE A 131 -3.44 17.05 2.22
C ILE A 131 -4.88 17.44 1.88
N PHE A 132 -5.82 17.03 2.73
CA PHE A 132 -7.21 17.46 2.60
C PHE A 132 -7.40 18.83 3.26
N PRO A 133 -8.27 19.70 2.73
CA PRO A 133 -8.52 21.00 3.33
C PRO A 133 -8.95 20.86 4.81
N PRO A 134 -8.34 21.58 5.75
CA PRO A 134 -8.61 21.42 7.19
C PRO A 134 -10.07 21.70 7.55
N ASN A 135 -10.73 22.55 6.75
CA ASN A 135 -12.11 22.96 6.95
C ASN A 135 -13.14 22.00 6.33
N LYS A 136 -12.71 20.88 5.74
CA LYS A 136 -13.61 19.90 5.12
C LYS A 136 -13.34 18.49 5.67
N PRO A 137 -14.37 17.73 6.04
CA PRO A 137 -14.17 16.35 6.45
C PRO A 137 -13.64 15.52 5.28
N ILE A 138 -12.66 14.67 5.57
CA ILE A 138 -12.19 13.66 4.62
C ILE A 138 -13.37 12.73 4.29
N SER A 139 -13.65 12.53 3.00
CA SER A 139 -14.71 11.63 2.53
C SER A 139 -14.54 10.23 3.13
N ASN A 140 -15.66 9.61 3.50
CA ASN A 140 -15.64 8.23 4.01
C ASN A 140 -15.00 7.24 3.03
N LYS A 141 -15.11 7.50 1.72
CA LYS A 141 -14.43 6.69 0.69
C LYS A 141 -12.91 6.73 0.87
N PHE A 142 -12.32 7.91 0.98
CA PHE A 142 -10.87 8.06 1.20
C PHE A 142 -10.43 7.40 2.51
N LYS A 143 -11.18 7.57 3.60
CA LYS A 143 -10.87 6.91 4.88
C LYS A 143 -10.80 5.38 4.73
N LYS A 144 -11.79 4.78 4.06
CA LYS A 144 -11.80 3.33 3.78
C LYS A 144 -10.65 2.91 2.86
N GLN A 145 -10.31 3.72 1.86
CA GLN A 145 -9.18 3.43 0.97
C GLN A 145 -7.84 3.47 1.72
N TYR A 146 -7.61 4.46 2.59
CA TYR A 146 -6.41 4.48 3.45
C TYR A 146 -6.38 3.29 4.41
N GLN A 147 -7.53 2.92 5.00
CA GLN A 147 -7.63 1.72 5.82
C GLN A 147 -7.25 0.47 5.02
N PHE A 148 -7.73 0.35 3.79
CA PHE A 148 -7.41 -0.76 2.89
C PHE A 148 -5.91 -0.81 2.55
N ILE A 149 -5.26 0.34 2.31
CA ILE A 149 -3.81 0.41 2.11
C ILE A 149 -3.06 -0.05 3.36
N GLY A 150 -3.48 0.39 4.55
CA GLY A 150 -2.91 -0.10 5.81
C GLY A 150 -3.09 -1.62 5.99
N GLN A 151 -4.25 -2.16 5.59
CA GLN A 151 -4.51 -3.60 5.57
C GLN A 151 -3.61 -4.33 4.58
N LEU A 152 -3.36 -3.78 3.38
CA LEU A 152 -2.41 -4.32 2.40
C LEU A 152 -0.98 -4.34 2.98
N MET A 153 -0.56 -3.30 3.69
CA MET A 153 0.74 -3.28 4.38
C MET A 153 0.83 -4.38 5.46
N GLY A 154 -0.22 -4.55 6.26
CA GLY A 154 -0.31 -5.64 7.25
C GLY A 154 -0.30 -7.03 6.61
N MET A 155 -1.01 -7.20 5.50
CA MET A 155 -0.99 -8.41 4.66
C MET A 155 0.42 -8.73 4.19
N ALA A 156 1.14 -7.72 3.70
CA ALA A 156 2.50 -7.87 3.19
C ALA A 156 3.47 -8.31 4.28
N ILE A 157 3.35 -7.78 5.50
CA ILE A 157 4.12 -8.24 6.66
C ILE A 157 3.82 -9.71 6.97
N ARG A 158 2.54 -10.11 7.00
CA ARG A 158 2.11 -11.49 7.26
C ARG A 158 2.64 -12.49 6.25
N LYS A 159 2.51 -12.14 4.96
CA LYS A 159 2.85 -13.02 3.84
C LYS A 159 4.30 -12.87 3.36
N LYS A 160 5.08 -12.02 4.03
CA LYS A 160 6.47 -11.70 3.65
C LYS A 160 6.53 -11.26 2.19
N HIS A 161 5.51 -10.51 1.76
CA HIS A 161 5.45 -9.90 0.44
C HIS A 161 6.10 -8.52 0.46
N TYR A 162 6.76 -8.17 -0.64
CA TYR A 162 7.28 -6.83 -0.85
C TYR A 162 6.22 -5.99 -1.55
N LEU A 163 5.80 -4.89 -0.91
CA LEU A 163 5.02 -3.85 -1.57
C LEU A 163 6.00 -2.80 -2.08
N ASN A 164 5.92 -2.48 -3.38
CA ASN A 164 6.74 -1.42 -3.97
C ASN A 164 6.16 -0.03 -3.67
N LEU A 165 5.94 0.26 -2.40
CA LEU A 165 5.43 1.55 -1.92
C LEU A 165 6.60 2.48 -1.63
N LYS A 166 6.65 3.60 -2.35
CA LYS A 166 7.73 4.59 -2.21
C LYS A 166 7.33 5.67 -1.23
N PHE A 167 7.46 5.41 0.06
CA PHE A 167 7.14 6.38 1.12
C PHE A 167 8.38 6.88 1.85
N PRO A 168 8.47 8.17 2.20
CA PRO A 168 9.62 8.72 2.92
C PRO A 168 9.64 8.27 4.38
N ILE A 169 10.82 8.38 5.03
CA ILE A 169 11.03 7.99 6.44
C ILE A 169 10.00 8.61 7.41
N LEU A 170 9.57 9.84 7.12
CA LEU A 170 8.57 10.57 7.90
C LEU A 170 7.28 9.77 8.08
N LEU A 171 6.78 9.10 7.03
CA LEU A 171 5.55 8.32 7.11
C LEU A 171 5.73 7.09 7.99
N TRP A 172 6.86 6.40 7.86
CA TRP A 172 7.17 5.22 8.65
C TRP A 172 7.30 5.55 10.14
N LYS A 173 7.92 6.68 10.47
CA LYS A 173 8.03 7.19 11.84
C LYS A 173 6.66 7.47 12.45
N GLN A 174 5.77 8.14 11.70
CA GLN A 174 4.39 8.36 12.13
C GLN A 174 3.65 7.05 12.45
N LEU A 175 3.81 6.01 11.64
CA LEU A 175 3.14 4.72 11.85
C LEU A 175 3.60 3.99 13.12
N VAL A 176 4.86 4.21 13.55
CA VAL A 176 5.41 3.58 14.76
C VAL A 176 5.40 4.50 15.99
N GLY A 177 4.85 5.71 15.86
CA GLY A 177 4.79 6.69 16.95
C GLY A 177 6.13 7.35 17.29
N GLU A 178 7.07 7.42 16.34
CA GLU A 178 8.31 8.17 16.49
C GLU A 178 8.12 9.66 16.15
N ASP A 179 8.76 10.54 16.92
CA ASP A 179 8.70 11.99 16.72
C ASP A 179 9.32 12.42 15.39
N ILE A 180 8.62 13.30 14.67
CA ILE A 180 9.10 13.89 13.42
C ILE A 180 10.02 15.05 13.74
N THR A 181 11.22 15.01 13.14
CA THR A 181 12.24 16.04 13.31
C THR A 181 12.24 17.01 12.12
N MET A 182 12.83 18.18 12.28
CA MET A 182 12.99 19.14 11.18
C MET A 182 13.72 18.54 9.98
N LYS A 183 14.70 17.64 10.21
CA LYS A 183 15.41 16.93 9.14
C LYS A 183 14.50 16.02 8.31
N ASP A 184 13.48 15.44 8.93
CA ASP A 184 12.52 14.58 8.22
C ASP A 184 11.63 15.41 7.29
N ILE A 185 11.31 16.66 7.66
CA ILE A 185 10.55 17.62 6.86
C ILE A 185 11.42 18.15 5.72
N GLU A 186 12.65 18.58 6.03
CA GLU A 186 13.64 19.05 5.05
C GLU A 186 13.91 17.98 3.96
N ALA A 187 13.93 16.70 4.35
CA ALA A 187 14.14 15.59 3.44
C ALA A 187 13.02 15.39 2.40
N ILE A 188 11.82 15.97 2.61
CA ILE A 188 10.70 15.92 1.64
C ILE A 188 10.39 17.27 1.00
N ASP A 189 10.81 18.37 1.63
CA ASP A 189 10.61 19.74 1.17
C ASP A 189 11.76 20.64 1.63
N ILE A 190 12.84 20.67 0.84
CA ILE A 190 14.03 21.50 1.12
C ILE A 190 13.76 22.99 0.88
N GLN A 191 12.83 23.32 -0.02
CA GLN A 191 12.58 24.71 -0.42
C GLN A 191 11.94 25.53 0.69
N SER A 192 11.15 24.90 1.56
CA SER A 192 10.60 25.54 2.75
C SER A 192 11.67 25.96 3.78
N PHE A 193 12.93 25.57 3.61
CA PHE A 193 14.06 25.90 4.50
C PHE A 193 15.10 26.83 3.87
N ALA A 194 14.95 27.16 2.58
CA ALA A 194 15.85 28.04 1.84
C ALA A 194 15.38 29.50 1.91
#